data_AF-A0A426JYX8-F1
#
_entry.id   AF-A0A426JYX8-F1
#
_cell.length_a   1.000
_cell.length_b   1.000
_cell.length_c   1.000
_cell.angle_alpha   90.00
_cell.angle_beta   90.00
_cell.angle_gamma   90.00
#
_symmetry.space_group_name_H-M   'P 1'
#
loop_
_entity.id
_entity.type
_entity.pdbx_description
1 polymer ?
#
loop_
_entity_poly.entity_id
_entity_poly.type
_entity_poly.pdbx_seq_one_letter_code
_entity_poly.pdbx_strand_id
1 'polypeptide(L)'
;MRGGRWLPGWLRVPDRGAAEYRFELERAINDGPAAGLSALAVELDLFSAVVGDLRLASRVEVLRETVCVLIENLRQLGGMIHPPVLAEGLGPTCVSVAERYDLRVALDLPEHDLGPQARVRTGLLVADHLRTLEPGTTVRVRVRGRRVVRVRITERRPGSSVRRNLRAVLLCG
;
A
#
# COMPACT_ATOMS: atom_id res chain seq x y z
N MET A 1 13.09 4.56 25.72
CA MET A 1 13.24 5.14 24.37
C MET A 1 14.71 5.49 24.15
N ARG A 2 15.42 4.79 23.26
CA ARG A 2 16.80 5.16 22.86
C ARG A 2 16.80 5.47 21.37
N GLY A 3 16.89 6.76 21.04
CA GLY A 3 17.12 7.23 19.67
C GLY A 3 18.56 6.93 19.27
N GLY A 4 18.80 5.77 18.66
CA GLY A 4 20.06 5.48 17.99
C GLY A 4 20.17 6.30 16.71
N ARG A 5 21.25 7.07 16.57
CA ARG A 5 21.65 7.64 15.27
C ARG A 5 21.84 6.49 14.29
N TRP A 6 20.97 6.41 13.28
CA TRP A 6 21.00 5.36 12.27
C TRP A 6 22.13 5.64 11.26
N LEU A 7 22.88 4.59 10.92
CA LEU A 7 23.90 4.67 9.88
C LEU A 7 23.24 5.02 8.53
N PRO A 8 23.87 5.86 7.69
CA PRO A 8 23.38 6.13 6.34
C PRO A 8 23.10 4.82 5.60
N GLY A 9 21.89 4.69 5.04
CA GLY A 9 21.50 3.51 4.28
C GLY A 9 20.80 2.41 5.07
N TRP A 10 20.37 2.64 6.32
CA TRP A 10 19.49 1.72 7.04
C TRP A 10 18.03 2.16 7.00
N LEU A 11 17.14 1.23 6.66
CA LEU A 11 15.70 1.45 6.66
C LEU A 11 15.10 1.07 8.01
N ARG A 12 14.12 1.87 8.46
CA ARG A 12 13.35 1.57 9.66
C ARG A 12 12.32 0.50 9.34
N VAL A 13 12.48 -0.64 9.99
CA VAL A 13 11.55 -1.76 9.90
C VAL A 13 10.29 -1.46 10.72
N PRO A 14 9.08 -1.64 10.17
CA PRO A 14 7.86 -1.65 10.96
C PRO A 14 7.95 -2.73 12.05
N ASP A 15 7.72 -2.36 13.30
CA ASP A 15 7.55 -3.36 14.36
C ASP A 15 6.21 -4.11 14.19
N ARG A 16 6.03 -5.18 14.96
CA ARG A 16 4.84 -6.03 14.86
C ARG A 16 3.56 -5.27 15.21
N GLY A 17 3.59 -4.45 16.26
CA GLY A 17 2.44 -3.66 16.69
C GLY A 17 2.05 -2.60 15.66
N ALA A 18 3.02 -1.97 15.01
CA ALA A 18 2.77 -1.01 13.92
C ALA A 18 2.16 -1.68 12.69
N ALA A 19 2.59 -2.91 12.35
CA ALA A 19 1.99 -3.66 11.25
C ALA A 19 0.54 -4.09 11.56
N GLU A 20 0.30 -4.62 12.76
CA GLU A 20 -1.05 -5.00 13.22
C GLU A 20 -1.96 -3.78 13.30
N TYR A 21 -1.52 -2.66 13.88
CA TYR A 21 -2.27 -1.43 13.94
C TYR A 21 -2.66 -0.89 12.56
N ARG A 22 -1.74 -0.94 11.58
CA ARG A 22 -2.04 -0.50 10.21
C ARG A 22 -3.04 -1.40 9.51
N PHE A 23 -2.98 -2.71 9.75
CA PHE A 23 -3.98 -3.63 9.25
C PHE A 23 -5.36 -3.35 9.85
N GLU A 24 -5.46 -3.21 11.17
CA GLU A 24 -6.74 -2.89 11.83
C GLU A 24 -7.30 -1.53 11.42
N LEU A 25 -6.44 -0.54 11.20
CA LEU A 25 -6.86 0.77 10.72
C LEU A 25 -7.38 0.72 9.28
N GLU A 26 -6.71 0.01 8.38
CA GLU A 26 -7.18 -0.20 7.01
C GLU A 26 -8.52 -0.93 7.00
N ARG A 27 -8.64 -1.98 7.82
CA ARG A 27 -9.88 -2.71 8.01
C ARG A 27 -11.01 -1.82 8.53
N ALA A 28 -10.77 -1.01 9.55
CA ALA A 28 -11.79 -0.11 10.10
C ALA A 28 -12.28 0.94 9.08
N ILE A 29 -11.42 1.39 8.17
CA ILE A 29 -11.78 2.32 7.08
C ILE A 29 -12.67 1.62 6.04
N ASN A 30 -12.33 0.38 5.66
CA ASN A 30 -13.09 -0.37 4.66
C ASN A 30 -14.42 -0.90 5.21
N ASP A 31 -14.38 -1.55 6.37
CA ASP A 31 -15.56 -2.19 6.97
C ASP A 31 -16.56 -1.16 7.51
N GLY A 32 -16.12 0.05 7.86
CA GLY A 32 -16.99 1.13 8.36
C GLY A 32 -17.40 2.11 7.26
N PRO A 33 -16.69 3.25 7.10
CA PRO A 33 -17.07 4.29 6.16
C PRO A 33 -17.27 3.84 4.71
N ALA A 34 -16.40 2.96 4.17
CA ALA A 34 -16.52 2.54 2.78
C ALA A 34 -17.73 1.62 2.55
N ALA A 35 -18.05 0.73 3.50
CA ALA A 35 -19.26 -0.09 3.46
C ALA A 35 -20.53 0.78 3.54
N GLY A 36 -20.56 1.77 4.44
CA GLY A 36 -21.68 2.70 4.56
C GLY A 36 -21.92 3.53 3.29
N LEU A 37 -20.86 4.05 2.68
CA LEU A 37 -20.97 4.76 1.40
C LEU A 37 -21.40 3.83 0.25
N SER A 38 -20.95 2.57 0.26
CA SER A 38 -21.37 1.58 -0.74
C SER A 38 -22.87 1.28 -0.62
N ALA A 39 -23.40 1.17 0.61
CA ALA A 39 -24.84 1.03 0.82
C ALA A 39 -25.61 2.27 0.33
N LEU A 40 -25.11 3.48 0.61
CA LEU A 40 -25.72 4.72 0.13
C LEU A 40 -25.74 4.80 -1.40
N ALA A 41 -24.67 4.35 -2.08
CA ALA A 41 -24.66 4.29 -3.55
C ALA A 41 -25.77 3.38 -4.08
N VAL A 42 -25.98 2.21 -3.47
CA VAL A 42 -27.07 1.28 -3.84
C VAL A 42 -28.44 1.91 -3.59
N GLU A 43 -28.64 2.60 -2.47
CA GLU A 43 -29.90 3.32 -2.21
C GLU A 43 -30.16 4.41 -3.27
N LEU A 44 -29.13 5.16 -3.66
CA LEU A 44 -29.24 6.17 -4.72
C LEU A 44 -29.59 5.55 -6.09
N ASP A 45 -29.02 4.38 -6.42
CA ASP A 45 -29.38 3.65 -7.64
C ASP A 45 -30.86 3.24 -7.64
N LEU A 46 -31.36 2.74 -6.50
CA LEU A 46 -32.76 2.38 -6.34
C LEU A 46 -33.68 3.61 -6.45
N PHE A 47 -33.28 4.75 -5.84
CA PHE A 47 -34.02 6.01 -5.97
C PHE A 47 -34.03 6.54 -7.40
N SER A 48 -32.90 6.48 -8.12
CA SER A 48 -32.80 6.90 -9.52
C SER A 48 -33.78 6.12 -10.41
N ALA A 49 -33.95 4.82 -10.15
CA ALA A 49 -34.84 3.94 -10.92
C ALA A 49 -36.35 4.24 -10.76
N VAL A 50 -36.77 4.87 -9.65
CA VAL A 50 -38.19 5.13 -9.34
C VAL A 50 -38.61 6.59 -9.54
N VAL A 51 -37.64 7.49 -9.75
CA VAL A 51 -37.90 8.92 -9.93
C VAL A 51 -38.34 9.22 -11.36
N GLY A 52 -39.57 9.73 -11.51
CA GLY A 52 -40.10 10.19 -12.80
C GLY A 52 -39.71 11.63 -13.18
N ASP A 53 -39.15 12.41 -12.24
CA ASP A 53 -38.72 13.79 -12.48
C ASP A 53 -37.27 13.83 -12.96
N LEU A 54 -37.05 14.30 -14.19
CA LEU A 54 -35.75 14.41 -14.83
C LEU A 54 -34.76 15.31 -14.08
N ARG A 55 -35.22 16.37 -13.41
CA ARG A 55 -34.36 17.25 -12.61
C ARG A 55 -33.94 16.60 -11.31
N LEU A 56 -34.80 15.76 -10.74
CA LEU A 56 -34.47 15.02 -9.54
C LEU A 56 -33.52 13.86 -9.88
N ALA A 57 -33.77 13.15 -10.99
CA ALA A 57 -32.90 12.09 -11.49
C ALA A 57 -31.48 12.59 -11.75
N SER A 58 -31.32 13.75 -12.40
CA SER A 58 -29.98 14.31 -12.64
C SER A 58 -29.23 14.68 -11.35
N ARG A 59 -29.93 15.15 -10.31
CA ARG A 59 -29.33 15.42 -9.00
C ARG A 59 -28.93 14.14 -8.29
N VAL A 60 -29.71 13.07 -8.40
CA VAL A 60 -29.39 11.75 -7.85
C VAL A 60 -28.14 11.19 -8.52
N GLU A 61 -28.00 11.32 -9.84
CA GLU A 61 -26.79 10.88 -10.55
C GLU A 61 -25.53 11.64 -10.09
N VAL A 62 -25.60 12.96 -9.92
CA VAL A 62 -24.47 13.74 -9.37
C VAL A 62 -24.09 13.29 -7.96
N LEU A 63 -25.08 12.98 -7.12
CA LEU A 63 -24.83 12.45 -5.78
C LEU A 63 -24.18 11.06 -5.84
N ARG A 64 -24.65 10.19 -6.73
CA ARG A 64 -24.07 8.86 -6.94
C ARG A 64 -22.60 8.95 -7.37
N GLU A 65 -22.30 9.77 -8.36
CA GLU A 65 -20.92 10.00 -8.81
C GLU A 65 -20.03 10.51 -7.67
N THR A 66 -20.54 11.45 -6.87
CA THR A 66 -19.84 11.97 -5.69
C THR A 66 -19.53 10.86 -4.68
N VAL A 67 -20.51 10.00 -4.38
CA VAL A 67 -20.33 8.86 -3.47
C VAL A 67 -19.31 7.87 -4.03
N CYS A 68 -19.36 7.54 -5.32
CA CYS A 68 -18.37 6.67 -5.96
C CYS A 68 -16.94 7.23 -5.83
N VAL A 69 -16.75 8.54 -6.03
CA VAL A 69 -15.46 9.21 -5.83
C VAL A 69 -15.00 9.10 -4.37
N LEU A 70 -15.91 9.29 -3.41
CA LEU A 70 -15.58 9.16 -1.99
C LEU A 70 -15.18 7.73 -1.61
N ILE A 71 -15.87 6.72 -2.12
CA ILE A 71 -15.51 5.30 -1.92
C ILE A 71 -14.10 5.03 -2.45
N GLU A 72 -13.80 5.51 -3.65
CA GLU A 72 -12.48 5.32 -4.26
C GLU A 72 -11.38 6.04 -3.47
N ASN A 73 -11.63 7.25 -3.00
CA ASN A 73 -10.71 7.97 -2.12
C ASN A 73 -10.43 7.19 -0.81
N LEU A 74 -11.45 6.60 -0.20
CA LEU A 74 -11.28 5.78 1.01
C LEU A 74 -10.44 4.52 0.73
N ARG A 75 -10.69 3.84 -0.40
CA ARG A 75 -9.88 2.68 -0.82
C ARG A 75 -8.43 3.07 -1.07
N GLN A 76 -8.19 4.23 -1.69
CA GLN A 76 -6.85 4.75 -1.90
C GLN A 76 -6.15 5.05 -0.57
N LEU A 77 -6.84 5.69 0.37
CA LEU A 77 -6.34 5.96 1.72
C LEU A 77 -6.03 4.66 2.49
N GLY A 78 -6.94 3.69 2.49
CA GLY A 78 -6.73 2.37 3.08
C GLY A 78 -5.50 1.67 2.50
N GLY A 79 -5.40 1.65 1.16
CA GLY A 79 -4.24 1.08 0.46
C GLY A 79 -2.91 1.82 0.74
N MET A 80 -2.94 3.10 1.09
CA MET A 80 -1.77 3.84 1.59
C MET A 80 -1.38 3.41 3.01
N ILE A 81 -2.33 3.02 3.84
CA ILE A 81 -2.05 2.56 5.21
C ILE A 81 -1.54 1.12 5.18
N HIS A 82 -2.26 0.19 4.56
CA HIS A 82 -1.87 -1.20 4.43
C HIS A 82 -2.30 -1.72 3.05
N PRO A 83 -1.36 -1.99 2.11
CA PRO A 83 -1.74 -2.44 0.77
C PRO A 83 -2.56 -3.75 0.81
N PRO A 84 -3.78 -3.80 0.26
CA PRO A 84 -4.60 -5.02 0.31
C PRO A 84 -3.94 -6.19 -0.43
N VAL A 85 -3.24 -5.88 -1.53
CA VAL A 85 -2.42 -6.82 -2.32
C VAL A 85 -1.31 -7.51 -1.50
N LEU A 86 -1.02 -7.05 -0.28
CA LEU A 86 -0.09 -7.72 0.64
C LEU A 86 -0.59 -9.08 1.12
N ALA A 87 -1.90 -9.29 1.09
CA ALA A 87 -2.49 -10.60 1.28
C ALA A 87 -2.11 -11.57 0.13
N GLU A 88 -1.94 -11.06 -1.09
CA GLU A 88 -1.61 -11.86 -2.28
C GLU A 88 -0.11 -12.18 -2.39
N GLY A 89 0.74 -11.40 -1.70
CA GLY A 89 2.17 -11.70 -1.59
C GLY A 89 3.07 -10.48 -1.73
N LEU A 90 4.35 -10.69 -1.41
CA LEU A 90 5.36 -9.62 -1.49
C LEU A 90 5.63 -9.16 -2.92
N GLY A 91 5.66 -10.09 -3.88
CA GLY A 91 5.88 -9.78 -5.30
C GLY A 91 4.78 -8.88 -5.88
N PRO A 92 3.51 -9.33 -5.86
CA PRO A 92 2.37 -8.53 -6.29
C PRO A 92 2.31 -7.16 -5.62
N THR A 93 2.59 -7.09 -4.31
CA THR A 93 2.63 -5.81 -3.58
C THR A 93 3.66 -4.84 -4.14
N CYS A 94 4.89 -5.30 -4.34
CA CYS A 94 5.95 -4.45 -4.87
C CYS A 94 5.65 -3.96 -6.28
N VAL A 95 5.06 -4.81 -7.13
CA VAL A 95 4.66 -4.44 -8.50
C VAL A 95 3.54 -3.41 -8.47
N SER A 96 2.45 -3.68 -7.74
CA SER A 96 1.31 -2.77 -7.64
C SER A 96 1.70 -1.39 -7.07
N VAL A 97 2.56 -1.36 -6.04
CA VAL A 97 3.08 -0.09 -5.51
C VAL A 97 3.99 0.59 -6.55
N ALA A 98 4.85 -0.15 -7.25
CA ALA A 98 5.71 0.43 -8.27
C ALA A 98 4.91 1.07 -9.41
N GLU A 99 3.86 0.39 -9.91
CA GLU A 99 2.97 0.92 -10.96
C GLU A 99 2.27 2.20 -10.51
N ARG A 100 1.72 2.22 -9.28
CA ARG A 100 1.04 3.40 -8.74
C ARG A 100 1.94 4.65 -8.67
N TYR A 101 3.23 4.49 -8.46
CA TYR A 101 4.20 5.59 -8.31
C TYR A 101 5.12 5.75 -9.53
N ASP A 102 4.80 5.12 -10.67
CA ASP A 102 5.59 5.15 -11.91
C ASP A 102 7.07 4.77 -11.69
N LEU A 103 7.30 3.65 -11.00
CA LEU A 103 8.63 3.15 -10.67
C LEU A 103 8.99 1.94 -11.55
N ARG A 104 10.27 1.83 -11.93
CA ARG A 104 10.78 0.64 -12.63
C ARG A 104 11.37 -0.34 -11.63
N VAL A 105 10.62 -1.38 -11.29
CA VAL A 105 11.02 -2.33 -10.23
C VAL A 105 11.58 -3.63 -10.78
N ALA A 106 12.70 -4.09 -10.20
CA ALA A 106 13.25 -5.43 -10.40
C ALA A 106 13.25 -6.18 -9.06
N LEU A 107 12.62 -7.34 -9.03
CA LEU A 107 12.43 -8.12 -7.81
C LEU A 107 13.35 -9.34 -7.80
N ASP A 108 13.99 -9.54 -6.66
CA ASP A 108 14.79 -10.72 -6.36
C ASP A 108 14.35 -11.28 -5.00
N LEU A 109 13.27 -12.05 -5.04
CA LEU A 109 12.58 -12.57 -3.86
C LEU A 109 13.03 -14.02 -3.57
N PRO A 110 12.89 -14.50 -2.33
CA PRO A 110 13.13 -15.91 -2.03
C PRO A 110 12.12 -16.81 -2.75
N GLU A 111 12.54 -18.01 -3.13
CA GLU A 111 11.66 -19.05 -3.69
C GLU A 111 10.70 -19.65 -2.64
N HIS A 112 11.05 -19.53 -1.36
CA HIS A 112 10.19 -19.96 -0.25
C HIS A 112 9.30 -18.83 0.25
N ASP A 113 8.13 -19.20 0.76
CA ASP A 113 7.25 -18.25 1.42
C ASP A 113 7.85 -17.69 2.70
N LEU A 114 7.76 -16.37 2.83
CA LEU A 114 7.98 -15.71 4.11
C LEU A 114 6.77 -16.01 5.00
N GLY A 115 7.03 -16.37 6.27
CA GLY A 115 5.97 -16.53 7.26
C GLY A 115 5.10 -15.26 7.36
N PRO A 116 3.83 -15.35 7.80
CA PRO A 116 2.85 -14.26 7.68
C PRO A 116 3.37 -12.91 8.22
N GLN A 117 3.94 -12.91 9.43
CA GLN A 117 4.52 -11.74 10.08
C GLN A 117 5.72 -11.15 9.30
N ALA A 118 6.57 -12.03 8.77
CA ALA A 118 7.72 -11.62 7.97
C ALA A 118 7.28 -10.98 6.66
N ARG A 119 6.27 -11.56 6.00
CA ARG A 119 5.70 -11.07 4.76
C ARG A 119 5.09 -9.69 4.94
N VAL A 120 4.21 -9.50 5.92
CA VAL A 120 3.54 -8.22 6.17
C VAL A 120 4.56 -7.12 6.46
N ARG A 121 5.48 -7.35 7.40
CA ARG A 121 6.47 -6.34 7.80
C ARG A 121 7.44 -5.99 6.68
N THR A 122 7.85 -6.99 5.88
CA THR A 122 8.72 -6.78 4.72
C THR A 122 7.97 -6.02 3.61
N GLY A 123 6.72 -6.38 3.35
CA GLY A 123 5.89 -5.69 2.36
C GLY A 123 5.64 -4.24 2.73
N LEU A 124 5.28 -3.95 3.98
CA LEU A 124 5.11 -2.58 4.48
C LEU A 124 6.42 -1.78 4.39
N LEU A 125 7.54 -2.36 4.81
CA LEU A 125 8.86 -1.73 4.70
C LEU A 125 9.18 -1.32 3.26
N VAL A 126 8.98 -2.23 2.30
CA VAL A 126 9.29 -1.96 0.89
C VAL A 126 8.28 -0.95 0.32
N ALA A 127 6.98 -1.14 0.57
CA ALA A 127 5.94 -0.23 0.11
C ALA A 127 6.15 1.19 0.62
N ASP A 128 6.42 1.37 1.91
CA ASP A 128 6.68 2.68 2.51
C ASP A 128 7.89 3.35 1.88
N HIS A 129 8.97 2.60 1.62
CA HIS A 129 10.13 3.16 0.96
C HIS A 129 9.83 3.58 -0.49
N LEU A 130 9.18 2.72 -1.27
CA LEU A 130 8.85 3.00 -2.68
C LEU A 130 8.01 4.28 -2.82
N ARG A 131 7.09 4.54 -1.89
CA ARG A 131 6.25 5.75 -1.86
C ARG A 131 7.02 7.05 -1.70
N THR A 132 8.26 7.00 -1.19
CA THR A 132 9.11 8.17 -1.00
C THR A 132 9.92 8.53 -2.25
N LEU A 133 9.84 7.70 -3.30
CA LEU A 133 10.63 7.86 -4.51
C LEU A 133 9.89 8.71 -5.54
N GLU A 134 10.68 9.42 -6.33
CA GLU A 134 10.17 10.19 -7.46
C GLU A 134 9.85 9.29 -8.65
N PRO A 135 8.82 9.63 -9.45
CA PRO A 135 8.49 8.93 -10.70
C PRO A 135 9.70 8.72 -11.62
N GLY A 136 9.71 7.59 -12.32
CA GLY A 136 10.81 7.15 -13.20
C GLY A 136 12.02 6.55 -12.48
N THR A 137 12.03 6.50 -11.14
CA THR A 137 13.13 5.88 -10.37
C THR A 137 13.21 4.37 -10.67
N THR A 138 14.42 3.88 -10.93
CA THR A 138 14.68 2.44 -11.08
C THR A 138 15.09 1.85 -9.75
N VAL A 139 14.39 0.80 -9.32
CA VAL A 139 14.56 0.17 -8.01
C VAL A 139 14.79 -1.33 -8.16
N ARG A 140 15.76 -1.88 -7.44
CA ARG A 140 15.94 -3.32 -7.25
C ARG A 140 15.70 -3.68 -5.79
N VAL A 141 14.74 -4.57 -5.55
CA VAL A 141 14.44 -5.08 -4.21
C VAL A 141 14.91 -6.53 -4.12
N ARG A 142 15.86 -6.79 -3.23
CA ARG A 142 16.34 -8.14 -2.93
C ARG A 142 15.94 -8.52 -1.51
N VAL A 143 15.27 -9.64 -1.37
CA VAL A 143 14.86 -10.21 -0.08
C VAL A 143 15.47 -11.61 0.07
N ARG A 144 16.08 -11.87 1.23
CA ARG A 144 16.73 -13.15 1.54
C ARG A 144 16.53 -13.55 2.99
N GLY A 145 16.61 -14.86 3.25
CA GLY A 145 16.56 -15.43 4.60
C GLY A 145 15.19 -16.01 4.97
N ARG A 146 15.12 -16.65 6.15
CA ARG A 146 13.93 -17.31 6.69
C ARG A 146 13.56 -16.76 8.07
N ARG A 147 14.35 -17.09 9.10
CA ARG A 147 14.18 -16.56 10.47
C ARG A 147 14.69 -15.12 10.62
N VAL A 148 15.69 -14.77 9.82
CA VAL A 148 16.24 -13.42 9.73
C VAL A 148 16.08 -12.99 8.28
N VAL A 149 15.13 -12.09 8.02
CA VAL A 149 14.90 -11.56 6.68
C VAL A 149 15.78 -10.34 6.47
N ARG A 150 16.57 -10.36 5.41
CA ARG A 150 17.42 -9.26 4.98
C ARG A 150 16.82 -8.66 3.72
N VAL A 151 16.58 -7.36 3.76
CA VAL A 151 16.06 -6.58 2.65
C VAL A 151 17.16 -5.65 2.18
N ARG A 152 17.43 -5.64 0.88
CA ARG A 152 18.31 -4.68 0.23
C ARG A 152 17.55 -3.99 -0.89
N ILE A 153 17.48 -2.67 -0.82
CA ILE A 153 16.89 -1.83 -1.86
C ILE A 153 18.02 -1.04 -2.50
N THR A 154 18.16 -1.16 -3.81
CA THR A 154 19.08 -0.35 -4.60
C THR A 154 18.26 0.52 -5.54
N GLU A 155 18.46 1.83 -5.48
CA GLU A 155 17.71 2.79 -6.29
C GLU A 155 18.64 3.68 -7.12
N ARG A 156 18.13 4.09 -8.28
CA ARG A 156 18.74 5.07 -9.17
C ARG A 156 17.66 6.03 -9.66
N ARG A 157 17.80 7.29 -9.26
CA ARG A 157 16.92 8.38 -9.65
C ARG A 157 17.06 8.74 -11.14
N PRO A 158 16.00 9.24 -11.80
CA PRO A 158 16.11 9.79 -13.15
C PRO A 158 17.22 10.83 -13.22
N GLY A 159 18.02 10.80 -14.30
CA GLY A 159 19.13 11.74 -14.49
C GLY A 159 20.33 11.55 -13.55
N SER A 160 20.26 10.69 -12.54
CA SER A 160 21.37 10.44 -11.61
C SER A 160 22.24 9.25 -12.05
N SER A 161 23.56 9.41 -11.92
CA SER A 161 24.55 8.32 -12.00
C SER A 161 24.76 7.63 -10.64
N VAL A 162 24.35 8.26 -9.55
CA VAL A 162 24.57 7.77 -8.18
C VAL A 162 23.52 6.72 -7.83
N ARG A 163 24.01 5.55 -7.39
CA ARG A 163 23.15 4.49 -6.84
C ARG A 163 23.13 4.55 -5.33
N ARG A 164 21.94 4.65 -4.74
CA ARG A 164 21.77 4.53 -3.29
C ARG A 164 21.51 3.07 -2.93
N ASN A 165 22.10 2.63 -1.83
CA ASN A 165 21.96 1.27 -1.32
C ASN A 165 21.41 1.34 0.10
N LEU A 166 20.22 0.78 0.28
CA LEU A 166 19.48 0.78 1.52
C LEU A 166 19.32 -0.66 2.01
N ARG A 167 19.36 -0.86 3.33
CA ARG A 167 19.36 -2.18 3.96
C ARG A 167 18.45 -2.19 5.17
N ALA A 168 17.79 -3.31 5.39
CA ALA A 168 17.04 -3.59 6.59
C ALA A 168 17.16 -5.07 6.96
N VAL A 169 17.04 -5.35 8.25
CA VAL A 169 17.05 -6.71 8.79
C VAL A 169 15.86 -6.85 9.74
N LEU A 170 15.08 -7.90 9.53
CA LEU A 170 13.91 -8.23 10.33
C LEU A 170 14.13 -9.59 11.00
N LEU A 171 13.82 -9.68 12.28
CA LEU A 171 13.64 -10.96 12.96
C LEU A 171 12.21 -11.44 12.76
N CYS A 172 12.08 -12.69 12.33
CA CYS A 172 10.84 -13.39 12.08
C CYS A 172 10.66 -14.41 13.20
N GLY A 173 9.98 -13.96 14.27
CA GLY A 173 9.65 -14.71 15.47
C GLY A 173 8.49 -14.01 16.17
#